data_AF-A0A2T4DLP8-F1
#
_entry.id   AF-A0A2T4DLP8-F1
#
_cell.length_a   1.000
_cell.length_b   1.000
_cell.length_c   1.000
_cell.angle_alpha   90.00
_cell.angle_beta   90.00
_cell.angle_gamma   90.00
#
_symmetry.space_group_name_H-M   'P 1'
#
loop_
_entity.id
_entity.type
_entity.pdbx_description
1 polymer ?
#
loop_
_entity_poly.entity_id
_entity_poly.type
_entity_poly.pdbx_seq_one_letter_code
_entity_poly.pdbx_strand_id
1 'polypeptide(L)'
;MLEIKNISLQKSYENVLEQIIFDISHVMRRPVANMQGLTQLIELDKMNRETVKEVAYKLQLVSHEMDSFIKKLYNNYQQRWEELEESEKK
;
A
#
# COMPACT_ATOMS: atom_id res chain seq x y z
N MET A 1 34.47 -16.48 -7.08
CA MET A 1 33.50 -15.99 -8.08
C MET A 1 32.04 -16.35 -7.74
N LEU A 2 31.75 -17.56 -7.27
CA LEU A 2 30.39 -17.97 -6.85
C LEU A 2 29.89 -17.25 -5.58
N GLU A 3 30.72 -17.05 -4.55
CA GLU A 3 30.34 -16.32 -3.32
C GLU A 3 29.99 -14.85 -3.58
N ILE A 4 30.76 -14.15 -4.42
CA ILE A 4 30.52 -12.74 -4.77
C ILE A 4 29.16 -12.60 -5.49
N LYS A 5 28.80 -13.55 -6.36
CA LYS A 5 27.48 -13.59 -7.00
C LYS A 5 26.35 -13.80 -5.99
N ASN A 6 26.51 -14.70 -5.02
CA ASN A 6 25.51 -14.94 -3.97
C ASN A 6 25.27 -13.71 -3.08
N ILE A 7 26.34 -13.03 -2.66
CA ILE A 7 26.25 -11.80 -1.86
C ILE A 7 25.57 -10.68 -2.66
N SER A 8 25.89 -10.55 -3.95
CA SER A 8 25.27 -9.56 -4.83
C SER A 8 23.78 -9.83 -5.04
N LEU A 9 23.38 -11.10 -5.19
CA LEU A 9 21.99 -11.49 -5.38
C LEU A 9 21.18 -11.21 -4.11
N GLN A 10 21.69 -11.62 -2.94
CA GLN A 10 21.05 -11.34 -1.65
C GLN A 10 20.83 -9.84 -1.44
N LYS A 11 21.84 -9.02 -1.71
CA LYS A 11 21.74 -7.56 -1.55
C LYS A 11 20.72 -6.94 -2.50
N SER A 12 20.58 -7.51 -3.71
CA SER A 12 19.54 -7.09 -4.66
C SER A 12 18.15 -7.42 -4.15
N TYR A 13 17.94 -8.61 -3.57
CA TYR A 13 16.67 -8.99 -2.95
C TYR A 13 16.31 -8.07 -1.77
N GLU A 14 17.27 -7.79 -0.88
CA GLU A 14 17.07 -6.88 0.25
C GLU A 14 16.61 -5.48 -0.21
N ASN A 15 17.27 -4.92 -1.23
CA ASN A 15 16.89 -3.63 -1.80
C ASN A 15 15.47 -3.61 -2.38
N VAL A 16 15.05 -4.70 -3.05
CA VAL A 16 13.69 -4.82 -3.60
C VAL A 16 12.67 -4.88 -2.46
N LEU A 17 12.95 -5.65 -1.39
CA LEU A 17 12.09 -5.70 -0.22
C LEU A 17 11.99 -4.33 0.48
N GLU A 18 13.09 -3.60 0.60
CA GLU A 18 13.09 -2.24 1.15
C GLU A 18 12.21 -1.29 0.31
N GLN A 19 12.29 -1.37 -1.03
CA GLN A 19 11.43 -0.57 -1.91
C GLN A 19 9.95 -0.93 -1.75
N ILE A 20 9.61 -2.22 -1.67
CA ILE A 20 8.23 -2.66 -1.44
C ILE A 20 7.71 -2.11 -0.11
N ILE A 21 8.50 -2.22 0.96
CA ILE A 21 8.12 -1.72 2.29
C ILE A 21 7.93 -0.20 2.27
N PHE A 22 8.84 0.53 1.62
CA PHE A 22 8.74 1.98 1.46
C PHE A 22 7.47 2.37 0.72
N ASP A 23 7.19 1.73 -0.42
CA ASP A 23 6.03 2.05 -1.25
C ASP A 23 4.72 1.76 -0.51
N ILE A 24 4.60 0.59 0.15
CA ILE A 24 3.43 0.26 1.01
C ILE A 24 3.25 1.35 2.06
N SER A 25 4.32 1.69 2.78
CA SER A 25 4.27 2.69 3.85
C SER A 25 3.82 4.06 3.31
N HIS A 26 4.32 4.44 2.14
CA HIS A 26 4.01 5.71 1.51
C HIS A 26 2.53 5.79 1.08
N VAL A 27 2.03 4.77 0.37
CA VAL A 27 0.66 4.77 -0.14
C VAL A 27 -0.38 4.58 0.96
N MET A 28 -0.05 3.83 2.02
CA MET A 28 -0.97 3.57 3.14
C MET A 28 -1.05 4.73 4.14
N ARG A 29 -0.02 5.60 4.21
CA ARG A 29 0.01 6.71 5.18
C ARG A 29 -1.22 7.62 5.08
N ARG A 30 -1.62 8.00 3.85
CA ARG A 30 -2.77 8.89 3.61
C ARG A 30 -4.10 8.29 4.08
N PRO A 31 -4.53 7.10 3.61
CA PRO A 31 -5.80 6.53 4.05
C PRO A 31 -5.82 6.20 5.54
N VAL A 32 -4.69 5.79 6.14
CA VAL A 32 -4.60 5.56 7.59
C VAL A 32 -4.82 6.87 8.37
N ALA A 33 -4.17 7.97 7.98
CA ALA A 33 -4.38 9.27 8.61
C ALA A 33 -5.84 9.76 8.48
N ASN A 34 -6.46 9.56 7.30
CA ASN A 34 -7.87 9.87 7.07
C ASN A 34 -8.77 9.05 7.99
N MET A 35 -8.53 7.74 8.11
CA MET A 35 -9.28 6.86 9.01
C MET A 35 -9.14 7.30 10.46
N GLN A 36 -7.94 7.62 10.92
CA GLN A 36 -7.69 8.13 12.27
C GLN A 36 -8.48 9.41 12.54
N GLY A 37 -8.47 10.36 11.61
CA GLY A 37 -9.28 11.58 11.72
C GLY A 37 -10.78 11.28 11.80
N LEU A 38 -11.29 10.36 10.98
CA LEU A 38 -12.69 9.95 11.03
C LEU A 38 -13.06 9.28 12.35
N THR A 39 -12.18 8.44 12.91
CA THR A 39 -12.45 7.78 14.20
C THR A 39 -12.52 8.76 15.37
N GLN A 40 -11.81 9.89 15.29
CA GLN A 40 -11.91 10.96 16.30
C GLN A 40 -13.25 11.70 16.25
N LEU A 41 -13.94 11.67 15.11
CA LEU A 41 -15.27 12.26 14.95
C LEU A 41 -16.40 11.34 15.45
N ILE A 42 -16.09 10.08 15.76
CA ILE A 42 -17.07 9.11 16.25
C ILE A 42 -17.27 9.32 17.76
N GLU A 43 -18.25 10.14 18.10
CA GLU A 43 -18.75 10.29 19.47
C GLU A 43 -20.10 9.56 19.61
N LEU A 44 -20.06 8.28 19.97
CA LEU A 44 -21.24 7.37 19.92
C LEU A 44 -22.49 7.92 20.63
N ASP A 45 -22.34 8.67 21.71
CA ASP A 45 -23.47 9.22 22.50
C ASP A 45 -23.95 10.60 22.02
N LYS A 46 -23.29 11.22 21.03
CA LYS A 46 -23.54 12.60 20.57
C LYS A 46 -23.84 12.72 19.09
N MET A 47 -23.69 11.64 18.32
CA MET A 47 -23.94 11.67 16.88
C MET A 47 -25.44 11.53 16.57
N ASN A 48 -25.95 12.41 15.72
CA ASN A 48 -27.27 12.23 15.11
C ASN A 48 -27.18 11.31 13.87
N ARG A 49 -28.34 10.86 13.39
CA ARG A 49 -28.44 9.92 12.25
C ARG A 49 -27.73 10.42 10.98
N GLU A 50 -27.78 11.73 10.71
CA GLU A 50 -27.16 12.29 9.50
C GLU A 50 -25.63 12.29 9.63
N THR A 51 -25.12 12.67 10.80
CA THR A 51 -23.68 12.61 11.10
C THR A 51 -23.14 11.19 11.03
N VAL A 52 -23.89 10.20 11.54
CA VAL A 52 -23.53 8.78 11.42
C VAL A 52 -23.42 8.35 9.95
N LYS A 53 -24.39 8.74 9.13
CA LYS A 53 -24.41 8.41 7.70
C LYS A 53 -23.23 9.04 6.97
N GLU A 54 -22.89 10.29 7.28
CA GLU A 54 -21.76 11.00 6.69
C GLU A 54 -20.42 10.34 7.05
N VAL A 55 -20.21 10.02 8.32
CA VAL A 55 -18.99 9.34 8.78
C VAL A 55 -18.88 7.94 8.18
N ALA A 56 -19.98 7.18 8.14
CA ALA A 56 -20.01 5.85 7.51
C ALA A 56 -19.65 5.92 6.02
N TYR A 57 -20.18 6.89 5.28
CA TYR A 57 -19.83 7.11 3.88
C TYR A 57 -18.34 7.45 3.70
N LYS A 58 -17.80 8.33 4.55
CA LYS A 58 -16.38 8.71 4.51
C LYS A 58 -15.47 7.53 4.84
N LEU A 59 -15.83 6.68 5.80
CA LEU A 59 -15.11 5.43 6.10
C LEU A 59 -15.12 4.46 4.93
N GLN A 60 -16.27 4.31 4.27
CA GLN A 60 -16.39 3.50 3.06
C GLN A 60 -15.47 4.02 1.94
N LEU A 61 -15.39 5.33 1.76
CA LEU A 61 -14.49 5.94 0.77
C LEU A 61 -13.02 5.62 1.08
N VAL A 62 -12.58 5.84 2.33
CA VAL A 62 -11.21 5.54 2.77
C VAL A 62 -10.87 4.06 2.56
N SER A 63 -11.81 3.16 2.84
CA SER A 63 -11.62 1.71 2.61
C SER A 63 -11.40 1.39 1.13
N HIS A 64 -12.15 2.02 0.21
CA HIS A 64 -11.95 1.83 -1.23
C HIS A 64 -10.63 2.42 -1.72
N GLU A 65 -10.20 3.55 -1.16
CA GLU A 65 -8.89 4.13 -1.46
C GLU A 65 -7.76 3.16 -1.09
N MET A 66 -7.81 2.56 0.11
CA MET A 66 -6.84 1.54 0.55
C MET A 66 -6.75 0.37 -0.42
N ASP A 67 -7.89 -0.22 -0.79
CA ASP A 67 -7.94 -1.35 -1.73
C ASP A 67 -7.40 -0.96 -3.12
N SER A 68 -7.75 0.23 -3.61
CA SER A 68 -7.23 0.75 -4.88
C SER A 68 -5.70 0.92 -4.86
N PHE A 69 -5.14 1.45 -3.76
CA PHE A 69 -3.70 1.60 -3.62
C PHE A 69 -2.98 0.26 -3.60
N ILE A 70 -3.49 -0.73 -2.85
CA ILE A 70 -2.91 -2.07 -2.77
C ILE A 70 -2.92 -2.73 -4.17
N LYS A 71 -4.03 -2.65 -4.90
CA LYS A 71 -4.14 -3.20 -6.26
C LYS A 71 -3.18 -2.55 -7.24
N LYS A 72 -3.05 -1.21 -7.20
CA LYS A 72 -2.08 -0.48 -8.03
C LYS A 72 -0.65 -0.89 -7.72
N LEU A 73 -0.33 -1.04 -6.44
CA LEU A 73 0.99 -1.48 -6.02
C LEU A 73 1.29 -2.88 -6.55
N TYR A 74 0.36 -3.83 -6.36
CA TYR A 74 0.48 -5.18 -6.86
C TYR A 74 0.72 -5.21 -8.39
N ASN A 75 -0.11 -4.50 -9.15
CA ASN A 75 0.01 -4.44 -10.61
C ASN A 75 1.36 -3.85 -11.06
N ASN A 76 1.84 -2.80 -10.39
CA ASN A 76 3.14 -2.20 -10.69
C ASN A 76 4.29 -3.18 -10.48
N TYR A 77 4.25 -3.99 -9.42
CA TYR A 77 5.29 -4.99 -9.15
C TYR A 77 5.20 -6.19 -10.09
N GLN A 78 3.98 -6.65 -10.43
CA GLN A 78 3.77 -7.69 -11.44
C GLN A 78 4.34 -7.27 -12.79
N GLN A 79 4.02 -6.06 -13.27
CA GLN A 79 4.53 -5.57 -14.54
C GLN A 79 6.06 -5.49 -14.56
N ARG A 80 6.68 -5.00 -13.47
CA ARG A 80 8.15 -4.97 -13.36
C ARG A 80 8.77 -6.37 -13.42
N TRP A 81 8.12 -7.38 -12.85
CA TRP A 81 8.61 -8.76 -12.94
C TRP A 81 8.51 -9.31 -14.36
N GLU A 82 7.39 -9.05 -15.06
CA GLU A 82 7.22 -9.46 -16.46
C GLU A 82 8.28 -8.82 -17.38
N GLU A 83 8.57 -7.53 -17.19
CA GLU A 83 9.61 -6.79 -17.94
C GLU A 83 11.01 -7.38 -17.71
N LEU A 84 11.32 -7.77 -16.46
CA LEU A 84 12.60 -8.41 -16.13
C LEU A 84 12.73 -9.78 -16.79
N GLU A 85 11.71 -10.64 -16.71
CA GLU A 85 11.74 -11.96 -17.35
C GLU A 85 11.89 -11.89 -18.88
N GLU A 86 11.30 -10.86 -19.51
CA GLU A 86 11.42 -10.68 -20.96
C GLU A 86 12.79 -10.12 -21.38
N SER A 87 13.43 -9.33 -20.52
CA SER A 87 14.80 -8.86 -20.73
C SER A 87 15.87 -9.96 -20.63
N GLU A 88 15.63 -11.00 -19.83
CA GLU A 88 16.55 -12.15 -19.68
C GLU A 88 16.43 -13.19 -20.82
N LYS A 89 15.37 -13.11 -21.63
CA LYS A 89 15.13 -14.01 -22.78
C LYS A 89 15.73 -13.50 -24.10
N LYS A 90 16.20 -12.25 -24.14
CA LYS A 90 16.88 -11.63 -25.31
C LYS A 90 18.39 -11.69 -25.17
#